data_AF-A0A963GUT4-F1
#
_entry.id   AF-A0A963GUT4-F1
#
_cell.length_a   1.000
_cell.length_b   1.000
_cell.length_c   1.000
_cell.angle_alpha   90.00
_cell.angle_beta   90.00
_cell.angle_gamma   90.00
#
_symmetry.space_group_name_H-M   'P 1'
#
loop_
_entity.id
_entity.type
_entity.pdbx_description
1 polymer ?
#
loop_
_entity_poly.entity_id
_entity_poly.type
_entity_poly.pdbx_seq_one_letter_code
_entity_poly.pdbx_strand_id
1 'polypeptide(L)'
;MKAHKLTARSLALITLLLLAGGAHAATTQLATSPLSGASSVDIAPNILFVLDDSASMDWDYLPDWAGLYSELDKSRNAAFNGIAYNPGVTYTPPKYFDVNGAVDTSTYPAQTTGNTSGWTAVRNDGYRVQSASDSNLVGIAH
;
A
#
# COMPACT_ATOMS: atom_id res chain seq x y z
N MET A 1 -68.08 -3.43 -19.40
CA MET A 1 -66.71 -3.60 -18.86
C MET A 1 -65.72 -3.13 -19.92
N LYS A 2 -64.97 -2.04 -19.70
CA LYS A 2 -64.01 -1.51 -20.68
C LYS A 2 -62.67 -2.27 -20.54
N ALA A 3 -62.24 -2.95 -21.59
CA ALA A 3 -60.91 -3.55 -21.64
C ALA A 3 -59.86 -2.45 -21.86
N HIS A 4 -58.90 -2.32 -20.95
CA HIS A 4 -57.75 -1.42 -21.13
C HIS A 4 -56.70 -2.13 -21.98
N LYS A 5 -56.40 -1.57 -23.16
CA LYS A 5 -55.38 -2.08 -24.06
C LYS A 5 -54.00 -1.63 -23.56
N LEU A 6 -53.14 -2.57 -23.23
CA LEU A 6 -51.75 -2.29 -22.89
C LEU A 6 -51.03 -1.74 -24.13
N THR A 7 -50.42 -0.56 -24.00
CA THR A 7 -49.66 0.07 -25.09
C THR A 7 -48.26 -0.56 -25.20
N ALA A 8 -47.64 -0.51 -26.38
CA ALA A 8 -46.32 -1.11 -26.64
C ALA A 8 -45.22 -0.65 -25.64
N ARG A 9 -45.31 0.60 -25.16
CA ARG A 9 -44.43 1.15 -24.11
C ARG A 9 -44.61 0.46 -22.76
N SER A 10 -45.85 0.13 -22.42
CA SER A 10 -46.18 -0.57 -21.17
C SER A 10 -45.68 -2.02 -21.22
N LEU A 11 -45.79 -2.68 -22.39
CA LEU A 11 -45.20 -4.01 -22.61
C LEU A 11 -43.68 -3.98 -22.51
N ALA A 12 -43.01 -3.01 -23.15
CA ALA A 12 -41.56 -2.86 -23.13
C ALA A 12 -41.00 -2.68 -21.71
N LEU A 13 -41.69 -1.86 -20.89
CA LEU A 13 -41.30 -1.63 -19.49
C LEU A 13 -41.46 -2.90 -18.63
N ILE A 14 -42.53 -3.68 -18.85
CA ILE A 14 -42.76 -4.95 -18.15
C ILE A 14 -41.68 -5.97 -18.52
N THR A 15 -41.32 -6.09 -19.80
CA THR A 15 -40.21 -6.96 -20.23
C THR A 15 -38.87 -6.54 -19.63
N LEU A 16 -38.60 -5.23 -19.52
CA LEU A 16 -37.35 -4.75 -18.92
C LEU A 16 -37.29 -5.04 -17.42
N LEU A 17 -38.41 -4.91 -16.70
CA LEU A 17 -38.51 -5.27 -15.28
C LEU A 17 -38.34 -6.77 -15.04
N LEU A 18 -38.89 -7.61 -15.92
CA LEU A 18 -38.73 -9.08 -15.85
C LEU A 18 -37.29 -9.52 -16.11
N LEU A 19 -36.55 -8.85 -17.00
CA LEU A 19 -35.13 -9.13 -17.26
C LEU A 19 -34.23 -8.69 -16.09
N ALA A 20 -34.58 -7.62 -15.37
CA ALA A 20 -33.81 -7.13 -14.23
C ALA A 20 -33.89 -8.05 -13.00
N GLY A 21 -34.95 -8.88 -12.88
CA GLY A 21 -35.15 -9.80 -11.76
C GLY A 21 -34.18 -10.99 -11.70
N GLY A 22 -33.41 -11.24 -12.77
CA GLY A 22 -32.44 -12.34 -12.84
C GLY A 22 -31.02 -11.97 -12.38
N ALA A 23 -30.74 -10.70 -12.09
CA ALA A 23 -29.42 -10.25 -11.63
C ALA A 23 -29.28 -10.52 -10.11
N HIS A 24 -29.01 -11.78 -9.75
CA HIS A 24 -28.64 -12.12 -8.38
C HIS A 24 -27.14 -11.85 -8.16
N ALA A 25 -26.81 -11.11 -7.10
CA ALA A 25 -25.44 -11.02 -6.63
C ALA A 25 -24.98 -12.44 -6.22
N ALA A 26 -23.88 -12.91 -6.79
CA ALA A 26 -23.30 -14.19 -6.39
C ALA A 26 -22.97 -14.14 -4.88
N THR A 27 -23.22 -15.24 -4.18
CA THR A 27 -22.86 -15.36 -2.78
C THR A 27 -21.34 -15.40 -2.67
N THR A 28 -20.72 -14.35 -2.13
CA THR A 28 -19.30 -14.37 -1.77
C THR A 28 -19.12 -15.35 -0.62
N GLN A 29 -18.53 -16.51 -0.89
CA GLN A 29 -18.24 -17.49 0.14
C GLN A 29 -17.11 -16.95 1.03
N LEU A 30 -17.40 -16.77 2.33
CA LEU A 30 -16.40 -16.46 3.34
C LEU A 30 -15.73 -17.76 3.80
N ALA A 31 -14.41 -17.73 3.94
CA ALA A 31 -13.67 -18.86 4.49
C ALA A 31 -14.13 -19.10 5.95
N THR A 32 -14.50 -20.34 6.27
CA THR A 32 -14.90 -20.74 7.63
C THR A 32 -13.75 -21.35 8.43
N SER A 33 -12.54 -21.39 7.86
CA SER A 33 -11.33 -21.99 8.44
C SER A 33 -10.13 -21.04 8.29
N PRO A 34 -9.18 -21.02 9.24
CA PRO A 34 -7.98 -20.18 9.16
C PRO A 34 -7.12 -20.47 7.93
N LEU A 35 -6.47 -19.43 7.40
CA LEU A 35 -5.59 -19.49 6.22
C LEU A 35 -4.43 -20.49 6.37
N SER A 36 -4.01 -20.78 7.60
CA SER A 36 -2.86 -21.62 7.93
C SER A 36 -3.04 -23.12 7.65
N GLY A 37 -4.24 -23.59 7.29
CA GLY A 37 -4.55 -25.02 7.11
C GLY A 37 -5.07 -25.43 5.72
N ALA A 38 -5.14 -24.53 4.74
CA ALA A 38 -5.76 -24.80 3.45
C ALA A 38 -4.79 -25.44 2.46
N SER A 39 -5.06 -26.67 2.02
CA SER A 39 -4.11 -27.49 1.24
C SER A 39 -4.31 -27.48 -0.28
N SER A 40 -5.35 -26.84 -0.85
CA SER A 40 -5.54 -26.62 -2.32
C SER A 40 -7.00 -26.25 -2.70
N VAL A 41 -7.97 -26.20 -1.78
CA VAL A 41 -9.29 -25.66 -2.15
C VAL A 41 -9.13 -24.15 -2.34
N ASP A 42 -9.62 -23.64 -3.48
CA ASP A 42 -9.70 -22.21 -3.81
C ASP A 42 -10.49 -21.46 -2.73
N ILE A 43 -9.83 -21.13 -1.63
CA ILE A 43 -10.34 -20.18 -0.67
C ILE A 43 -10.08 -18.81 -1.30
N ALA A 44 -11.11 -18.19 -1.85
CA ALA A 44 -11.05 -16.79 -2.23
C ALA A 44 -10.61 -15.99 -0.98
N PRO A 45 -9.42 -15.34 -1.01
CA PRO A 45 -8.93 -14.63 0.16
C PRO A 45 -9.84 -13.43 0.41
N ASN A 46 -10.53 -13.40 1.55
CA ASN A 46 -11.27 -12.24 2.02
C ASN A 46 -10.38 -11.45 2.98
N ILE A 47 -9.45 -10.67 2.44
CA ILE A 47 -8.55 -9.82 3.22
C ILE A 47 -9.16 -8.42 3.28
N LEU A 48 -9.52 -7.97 4.49
CA LEU A 48 -9.82 -6.57 4.74
C LEU A 48 -8.55 -5.88 5.23
N PHE A 49 -8.03 -4.96 4.42
CA PHE A 49 -6.91 -4.11 4.77
C PHE A 49 -7.42 -2.69 5.04
N VAL A 50 -7.23 -2.21 6.27
CA VAL A 50 -7.54 -0.83 6.66
C VAL A 50 -6.21 -0.16 6.97
N LEU A 51 -5.95 0.94 6.28
CA LEU A 51 -4.80 1.80 6.53
C LEU A 51 -5.18 2.86 7.55
N ASP A 52 -4.30 3.12 8.51
CA ASP A 52 -4.41 4.28 9.39
C ASP A 52 -4.07 5.56 8.62
N ASP A 53 -4.91 6.58 8.74
CA ASP A 53 -4.75 7.90 8.11
C ASP A 53 -4.59 9.02 9.15
N SER A 54 -4.27 8.66 10.39
CA SER A 54 -4.03 9.62 11.47
C SER A 54 -2.81 10.52 11.19
N ALA A 55 -2.86 11.74 11.71
CA ALA A 55 -1.79 12.72 11.51
C ALA A 55 -0.43 12.33 12.13
N SER A 56 -0.38 11.34 13.04
CA SER A 56 0.89 10.86 13.61
C SER A 56 1.71 10.06 12.59
N MET A 57 1.10 9.57 11.51
CA MET A 57 1.83 8.91 10.42
C MET A 57 2.70 9.88 9.60
N ASP A 58 2.51 11.20 9.74
CA ASP A 58 3.36 12.22 9.12
C ASP A 58 4.69 12.44 9.87
N TRP A 59 4.85 11.86 11.07
CA TRP A 59 6.06 12.02 11.86
C TRP A 59 7.18 11.08 11.42
N ASP A 60 8.43 11.51 11.62
CA ASP A 60 9.64 10.71 11.36
C ASP A 60 9.95 9.71 12.49
N TYR A 61 8.99 9.48 13.39
CA TYR A 61 9.12 8.53 14.48
C TYR A 61 7.83 7.77 14.80
N LEU A 62 8.02 6.52 15.19
CA LEU A 62 6.98 5.67 15.77
C LEU A 62 7.59 4.91 16.94
N PRO A 63 6.90 4.80 18.09
CA PRO A 63 5.56 5.31 18.42
C PRO A 63 5.54 6.78 18.90
N ASP A 64 4.35 7.39 19.03
CA ASP A 64 4.13 8.80 19.39
C ASP A 64 4.95 9.31 20.59
N TRP A 65 5.18 8.46 21.60
CA TRP A 65 5.94 8.86 22.78
C TRP A 65 7.42 9.10 22.51
N ALA A 66 7.98 8.60 21.39
CA ALA A 66 9.38 8.79 21.03
C ALA A 66 9.72 10.27 20.77
N GLY A 67 8.75 11.08 20.33
CA GLY A 67 8.89 12.52 20.13
C GLY A 67 8.70 13.36 21.39
N LEU A 68 8.20 12.78 22.48
CA LEU A 68 7.87 13.52 23.72
C LEU A 68 9.08 13.75 24.63
N TYR A 69 10.17 13.01 24.42
CA TYR A 69 11.37 13.06 25.26
C TYR A 69 12.62 13.30 24.40
N SER A 70 13.31 14.40 24.65
CA SER A 70 14.59 14.72 23.98
C SER A 70 15.78 13.92 24.53
N GLU A 71 15.61 13.26 25.67
CA GLU A 71 16.65 12.38 26.23
C GLU A 71 16.97 11.26 25.25
N LEU A 72 18.25 11.12 24.86
CA LEU A 72 18.79 10.07 23.98
C LEU A 72 18.29 10.11 22.52
N ASP A 73 17.74 11.24 22.06
CA ASP A 73 17.21 11.40 20.70
C ASP A 73 16.31 10.23 20.28
N LYS A 74 15.33 9.87 21.13
CA LYS A 74 14.49 8.67 20.95
C LYS A 74 13.80 8.60 19.60
N SER A 75 13.43 9.75 19.02
CA SER A 75 12.88 9.83 17.66
C SER A 75 13.89 9.43 16.57
N ARG A 76 15.20 9.55 16.80
CA ARG A 76 16.26 9.17 15.84
C ARG A 76 17.01 7.90 16.24
N ASN A 77 16.66 7.29 17.37
CA ASN A 77 17.36 6.14 17.91
C ASN A 77 16.62 4.84 17.60
N ALA A 78 17.25 3.94 16.85
CA ALA A 78 16.66 2.67 16.44
C ALA A 78 16.29 1.71 17.59
N ALA A 79 16.79 1.94 18.81
CA ALA A 79 16.36 1.18 19.98
C ALA A 79 14.96 1.57 20.49
N PHE A 80 14.45 2.74 20.08
CA PHE A 80 13.16 3.29 20.51
C PHE A 80 12.22 3.56 19.33
N ASN A 81 12.73 4.20 18.27
CA ASN A 81 12.01 4.43 17.04
C ASN A 81 12.25 3.28 16.05
N GLY A 82 11.23 2.47 15.79
CA GLY A 82 11.33 1.32 14.88
C GLY A 82 11.59 1.68 13.41
N ILE A 83 11.28 2.92 13.00
CA ILE A 83 11.53 3.40 11.64
C ILE A 83 12.86 4.16 11.50
N ALA A 84 13.61 4.36 12.60
CA ALA A 84 14.94 4.96 12.54
C ALA A 84 15.97 4.00 11.92
N TYR A 85 17.01 4.57 11.31
CA TYR A 85 18.11 3.81 10.73
C TYR A 85 18.87 3.02 11.81
N ASN A 86 18.99 1.70 11.62
CA ASN A 86 19.76 0.82 12.50
C ASN A 86 21.05 0.34 11.79
N PRO A 87 22.25 0.73 12.25
CA PRO A 87 23.51 0.30 11.62
C PRO A 87 23.78 -1.21 11.73
N GLY A 88 23.09 -1.93 12.62
CA GLY A 88 23.16 -3.39 12.72
C GLY A 88 22.33 -4.13 11.68
N VAL A 89 21.50 -3.43 10.89
CA VAL A 89 20.63 -3.99 9.85
C VAL A 89 21.18 -3.64 8.48
N THR A 90 21.26 -4.63 7.59
CA THR A 90 21.59 -4.38 6.17
C THR A 90 20.31 -4.07 5.39
N TYR A 91 20.18 -2.83 4.91
CA TYR A 91 19.05 -2.41 4.09
C TYR A 91 19.35 -2.63 2.61
N THR A 92 18.65 -3.57 1.98
CA THR A 92 18.73 -3.78 0.53
C THR A 92 17.75 -2.85 -0.19
N PRO A 93 18.08 -2.32 -1.38
CA PRO A 93 17.14 -1.53 -2.17
C PRO A 93 15.82 -2.28 -2.42
N PRO A 94 14.68 -1.57 -2.49
CA PRO A 94 13.40 -2.18 -2.84
C PRO A 94 13.47 -2.88 -4.20
N LYS A 95 12.74 -3.98 -4.34
CA LYS A 95 12.61 -4.68 -5.63
C LYS A 95 11.39 -4.13 -6.36
N TYR A 96 11.56 -3.80 -7.63
CA TYR A 96 10.44 -3.56 -8.52
C TYR A 96 10.10 -4.86 -9.25
N PHE A 97 8.83 -5.04 -9.57
CA PHE A 97 8.35 -6.17 -10.36
C PHE A 97 7.60 -5.62 -11.56
N ASP A 98 7.94 -6.11 -12.75
CA ASP A 98 7.23 -5.73 -13.97
C ASP A 98 5.83 -6.35 -14.04
N VAL A 99 5.08 -5.99 -15.09
CA VAL A 99 3.71 -6.51 -15.34
C VAL A 99 3.64 -8.04 -15.46
N ASN A 100 4.76 -8.70 -15.77
CA ASN A 100 4.88 -10.14 -15.89
C ASN A 100 5.41 -10.80 -14.60
N GLY A 101 5.65 -10.01 -13.54
CA GLY A 101 6.19 -10.48 -12.26
C GLY A 101 7.69 -10.75 -12.26
N ALA A 102 8.44 -10.30 -13.28
CA ALA A 102 9.89 -10.40 -13.28
C ALA A 102 10.50 -9.28 -12.42
N VAL A 103 11.60 -9.59 -11.72
CA VAL A 103 12.30 -8.61 -10.89
C VAL A 103 13.01 -7.59 -11.79
N ASP A 104 12.70 -6.32 -11.61
CA ASP A 104 13.44 -5.19 -12.17
C ASP A 104 14.31 -4.56 -11.08
N THR A 105 15.62 -4.61 -11.30
CA THR A 105 16.63 -4.04 -10.39
C THR A 105 17.07 -2.62 -10.80
N SER A 106 16.52 -2.07 -11.88
CA SER A 106 16.91 -0.77 -12.44
C SER A 106 16.09 0.40 -11.88
N THR A 107 14.87 0.14 -11.38
CA THR A 107 13.95 1.17 -10.89
C THR A 107 14.45 1.86 -9.63
N TYR A 108 15.01 1.09 -8.68
CA TYR A 108 15.52 1.58 -7.40
C TYR A 108 17.01 1.22 -7.26
N PRO A 109 17.90 1.92 -7.99
CA PRO A 109 19.32 1.62 -7.95
C PRO A 109 19.89 1.91 -6.55
N ALA A 110 20.85 1.09 -6.12
CA ALA A 110 21.54 1.32 -4.86
C ALA A 110 22.20 2.71 -4.84
N GLN A 111 22.00 3.46 -3.76
CA GLN A 111 22.63 4.75 -3.55
C GLN A 111 24.00 4.54 -2.93
N THR A 112 25.02 4.37 -3.78
CA THR A 112 26.41 4.20 -3.37
C THR A 112 27.19 5.49 -3.62
N THR A 113 28.42 5.58 -3.10
CA THR A 113 29.36 6.66 -3.42
C THR A 113 29.48 6.90 -4.93
N GLY A 114 29.56 5.82 -5.74
CA GLY A 114 29.68 5.92 -7.19
C GLY A 114 28.40 6.42 -7.87
N ASN A 115 27.23 5.99 -7.39
CA ASN A 115 25.94 6.34 -7.98
C ASN A 115 25.41 7.72 -7.55
N THR A 116 26.01 8.33 -6.51
CA THR A 116 25.55 9.60 -5.90
C THR A 116 26.62 10.69 -5.94
N SER A 117 27.61 10.56 -6.83
CA SER A 117 28.71 11.52 -6.98
C SER A 117 29.41 11.83 -5.65
N GLY A 118 29.76 10.80 -4.89
CA GLY A 118 30.41 10.95 -3.59
C GLY A 118 29.47 11.31 -2.44
N TRP A 119 28.23 10.78 -2.40
CA TRP A 119 27.21 11.10 -1.39
C TRP A 119 26.69 12.54 -1.42
N THR A 120 26.91 13.26 -2.52
CA THR A 120 26.47 14.66 -2.67
C THR A 120 25.08 14.80 -3.28
N ALA A 121 24.58 13.72 -3.91
CA ALA A 121 23.26 13.67 -4.54
C ALA A 121 22.52 12.38 -4.13
N VAL A 122 22.31 12.20 -2.84
CA VAL A 122 21.55 11.07 -2.30
C VAL A 122 20.06 11.43 -2.32
N ARG A 123 19.24 10.66 -3.04
CA ARG A 123 17.79 10.84 -3.10
C ARG A 123 17.19 10.79 -1.69
N ASN A 124 16.33 11.76 -1.40
CA ASN A 124 15.61 11.83 -0.13
C ASN A 124 14.49 10.80 -0.05
N ASP A 125 13.88 10.48 -1.18
CA ASP A 125 12.86 9.45 -1.31
C ASP A 125 13.19 8.55 -2.52
N GLY A 126 13.40 7.26 -2.25
CA GLY A 126 13.70 6.27 -3.27
C GLY A 126 12.56 6.03 -4.25
N TYR A 127 11.31 6.27 -3.83
CA TYR A 127 10.10 6.11 -4.66
C TYR A 127 9.77 7.37 -5.48
N ARG A 128 10.37 8.52 -5.15
CA ARG A 128 10.11 9.82 -5.78
C ARG A 128 8.64 10.26 -5.74
N VAL A 129 7.90 9.85 -4.71
CA VAL A 129 6.48 10.17 -4.54
C VAL A 129 6.33 11.37 -3.62
N GLN A 130 6.97 11.33 -2.46
CA GLN A 130 6.89 12.39 -1.45
C GLN A 130 7.90 13.51 -1.74
N SER A 131 9.03 13.18 -2.36
CA SER A 131 10.05 14.15 -2.76
C SER A 131 10.86 13.67 -3.96
N ALA A 132 11.14 14.57 -4.89
CA ALA A 132 12.06 14.31 -6.00
C ALA A 132 13.48 14.85 -5.77
N SER A 133 13.70 15.48 -4.60
CA SER A 133 14.95 16.16 -4.26
C SER A 133 16.03 15.19 -3.77
N ASP A 134 17.27 15.64 -3.90
CA ASP A 134 18.46 14.96 -3.40
C ASP A 134 19.12 15.80 -2.29
N SER A 135 19.85 15.15 -1.39
CA SER A 135 20.63 15.75 -0.32
C SER A 135 22.12 15.46 -0.46
N ASN A 136 22.93 16.43 -0.03
CA ASN A 136 24.36 16.27 0.14
C ASN A 136 24.66 15.81 1.58
N LEU A 137 25.25 14.63 1.75
CA LEU A 137 25.60 14.08 3.05
C LEU A 137 27.08 14.32 3.43
N VAL A 138 27.86 14.94 2.56
CA VAL A 138 29.28 15.20 2.80
C VAL A 138 29.46 16.35 3.78
N GLY A 139 30.17 16.10 4.88
CA GLY A 139 30.45 17.11 5.91
C GLY A 139 29.27 17.41 6.83
N ILE A 140 28.13 16.73 6.65
CA ILE A 140 26.96 16.84 7.52
C ILE A 140 26.94 15.62 8.43
N ALA A 141 27.67 15.70 9.55
CA ALA A 141 27.49 14.75 10.64
C ALA A 141 26.27 15.21 11.47
N HIS A 142 25.15 14.50 11.33
CA HIS A 142 24.01 14.60 12.23
C HIS A 142 24.12 13.67 13.43
#